data_AF-A0A377J5E1-F1
#
_entry.id   AF-A0A377J5E1-F1
#
_cell.length_a   1.000
_cell.length_b   1.000
_cell.length_c   1.000
_cell.angle_alpha   90.00
_cell.angle_beta   90.00
_cell.angle_gamma   90.00
#
_symmetry.space_group_name_H-M   'P 1'
#
loop_
_entity.id
_entity.type
_entity.pdbx_description
1 polymer ?
#
loop_
_entity_poly.entity_id
_entity_poly.type
_entity_poly.pdbx_seq_one_letter_code
_entity_poly.pdbx_strand_id
1 'polypeptide(L)'
;MQIIHLDNSPELQSAKNAMFRSLVTLLICYFLSVVPLVGIIASVVMLGAMVWYLVGVYKFSKLSNSSVFQSHIFMILLTLGLGLMLAVMIIIAAQRETGNFGFFIGAVGLVYLIDIPLMLWLFWRICTEFSARTNLKQFILAFKFYVGSFALVVIAFAVVFMAIDLSVFTEALAQNKSPNIEALMIAPSLFSVSLLIFALAFVATILSFVFYLLGIAKITEVSVREPSLSPAN
;
A
#
# COMPACT_ATOMS: atom_id res chain seq x y z
N MET A 1 -11.80 -28.53 12.12
CA MET A 1 -11.07 -27.69 11.14
C MET A 1 -10.39 -28.62 10.14
N GLN A 2 -10.67 -28.51 8.84
CA GLN A 2 -10.05 -29.36 7.81
C GLN A 2 -8.70 -28.75 7.39
N ILE A 3 -7.65 -29.56 7.22
CA ILE A 3 -6.33 -29.12 6.73
C ILE A 3 -6.11 -29.71 5.33
N ILE A 4 -5.73 -28.84 4.39
CA ILE A 4 -5.37 -29.22 3.02
C ILE A 4 -3.85 -29.10 2.90
N HIS A 5 -3.18 -30.22 2.64
CA HIS A 5 -1.75 -30.24 2.33
C HIS A 5 -1.51 -29.96 0.85
N LEU A 6 -0.46 -29.19 0.55
CA LEU A 6 -0.10 -28.77 -0.81
C LEU A 6 0.15 -29.96 -1.73
N ASP A 7 0.85 -30.98 -1.25
CA ASP A 7 1.25 -32.15 -2.04
C ASP A 7 0.05 -33.00 -2.50
N ASN A 8 -1.09 -32.86 -1.81
CA ASN A 8 -2.31 -33.61 -2.07
C ASN A 8 -3.36 -32.79 -2.83
N SER A 9 -3.10 -31.51 -3.13
CA SER A 9 -4.08 -30.61 -3.74
C SER A 9 -3.50 -29.84 -4.93
N PRO A 10 -3.79 -30.26 -6.17
CA PRO A 10 -3.34 -29.54 -7.37
C PRO A 10 -3.94 -28.13 -7.44
N GLU A 11 -5.13 -27.93 -6.87
CA GLU A 11 -5.79 -26.62 -6.82
C GLU A 11 -5.04 -25.64 -5.92
N LEU A 12 -4.59 -26.08 -4.74
CA LEU A 12 -3.81 -25.24 -3.83
C LEU A 12 -2.43 -24.92 -4.43
N GLN A 13 -1.80 -25.89 -5.10
CA GLN A 13 -0.53 -25.68 -5.79
C GLN A 13 -0.67 -24.68 -6.94
N SER A 14 -1.75 -24.77 -7.73
CA SER A 14 -2.08 -23.80 -8.77
C SER A 14 -2.28 -22.39 -8.20
N ALA A 15 -3.03 -22.27 -7.09
CA ALA A 15 -3.28 -20.99 -6.42
C ALA A 15 -1.98 -20.35 -5.90
N LYS A 16 -1.15 -21.12 -5.19
CA LYS A 16 0.17 -20.69 -4.70
C LYS A 16 1.06 -20.22 -5.83
N ASN A 17 1.18 -21.01 -6.89
CA ASN A 17 2.04 -20.69 -8.04
C ASN A 17 1.56 -19.43 -8.77
N ALA A 18 0.24 -19.25 -8.92
CA ALA A 18 -0.33 -18.04 -9.50
C ALA A 18 0.02 -16.80 -8.66
N MET A 19 -0.20 -16.86 -7.35
CA MET A 19 0.13 -15.75 -6.44
C MET A 19 1.63 -15.43 -6.46
N PHE A 20 2.48 -16.44 -6.29
CA PHE A 20 3.94 -16.27 -6.21
C PHE A 20 4.54 -15.72 -7.51
N ARG A 21 4.23 -16.34 -8.66
CA ARG A 21 4.77 -15.92 -9.95
C ARG A 21 4.32 -14.51 -10.30
N SER A 22 3.06 -14.18 -10.05
CA SER A 22 2.56 -12.83 -10.29
C SER A 22 3.25 -11.78 -9.45
N LEU A 23 3.50 -12.03 -8.17
CA LEU A 23 4.22 -11.07 -7.32
C LEU A 23 5.67 -10.89 -7.78
N VAL A 24 6.34 -11.97 -8.18
CA VAL A 24 7.70 -11.88 -8.76
C VAL A 24 7.68 -11.07 -10.06
N THR A 25 6.73 -11.32 -10.94
CA THR A 25 6.56 -10.54 -12.18
C THR A 25 6.29 -9.06 -11.88
N LEU A 26 5.41 -8.76 -10.92
CA LEU A 26 5.12 -7.38 -10.49
C LEU A 26 6.39 -6.68 -9.99
N LEU A 27 7.20 -7.37 -9.18
CA LEU A 27 8.46 -6.84 -8.68
C LEU A 27 9.44 -6.52 -9.82
N ILE A 28 9.62 -7.46 -10.77
CA ILE A 28 10.50 -7.26 -11.92
C ILE A 28 10.02 -6.09 -12.78
N CYS A 29 8.71 -6.04 -13.08
CA CYS A 29 8.15 -4.98 -13.90
C CYS A 29 8.24 -3.60 -13.22
N TYR A 30 8.16 -3.54 -11.89
CA TYR A 30 8.39 -2.30 -11.15
C TYR A 30 9.80 -1.74 -11.41
N PHE A 31 10.84 -2.56 -11.36
CA PHE A 31 12.20 -2.10 -11.72
C PHE A 31 12.34 -1.71 -13.20
N LEU A 32 11.69 -2.46 -14.10
CA LEU A 32 11.71 -2.15 -15.54
C LEU A 32 10.95 -0.86 -15.89
N SER A 33 10.00 -0.44 -15.05
CA SER A 33 9.18 0.77 -15.25
C SER A 33 9.97 2.08 -15.24
N VAL A 34 11.20 2.07 -14.73
CA VAL A 34 12.09 3.24 -14.68
C VAL A 34 12.58 3.64 -16.07
N VAL A 35 12.57 2.71 -17.04
CA VAL A 35 13.00 2.97 -18.42
C VAL A 35 11.77 3.34 -19.26
N PRO A 36 11.68 4.53 -19.90
CA PRO A 36 10.43 5.06 -20.46
C PRO A 36 9.66 4.13 -21.43
N LEU A 37 10.29 3.65 -22.51
CA LEU A 37 9.64 2.77 -23.51
C LEU A 37 9.37 1.37 -22.97
N VAL A 38 10.32 0.81 -22.21
CA VAL A 38 10.17 -0.48 -21.53
C VAL A 38 9.08 -0.40 -20.45
N GLY A 39 8.89 0.77 -19.85
CA GLY A 39 7.94 1.02 -18.78
C GLY A 39 6.50 0.98 -19.23
N ILE A 40 6.20 1.37 -20.47
CA ILE A 40 4.87 1.19 -21.06
C ILE A 40 4.54 -0.31 -21.14
N ILE A 41 5.46 -1.11 -21.69
CA ILE A 41 5.28 -2.57 -21.80
C ILE A 41 5.19 -3.20 -20.40
N ALA A 42 6.09 -2.81 -19.48
CA ALA A 42 6.10 -3.30 -18.10
C ALA A 42 4.78 -2.98 -17.39
N SER A 43 4.16 -1.83 -17.65
CA SER A 43 2.86 -1.45 -17.07
C SER A 43 1.73 -2.38 -17.53
N VAL A 44 1.70 -2.75 -18.81
CA VAL A 44 0.72 -3.72 -19.35
C VAL A 44 0.93 -5.09 -18.71
N VAL A 45 2.19 -5.52 -18.58
CA VAL A 45 2.53 -6.79 -17.93
C VAL A 45 2.19 -6.76 -16.44
N MET A 46 2.39 -5.64 -15.74
CA MET A 46 1.97 -5.47 -14.34
C MET A 46 0.47 -5.66 -14.18
N LEU A 47 -0.33 -5.08 -15.08
CA LEU A 47 -1.79 -5.22 -15.04
C LEU A 47 -2.19 -6.69 -15.22
N GLY A 48 -1.60 -7.40 -16.20
CA GLY A 48 -1.82 -8.83 -16.38
C GLY A 48 -1.39 -9.67 -15.17
N ALA A 49 -0.23 -9.37 -14.59
CA ALA A 49 0.28 -10.04 -13.40
C ALA A 49 -0.64 -9.81 -12.18
N MET A 50 -1.19 -8.61 -12.02
CA MET A 50 -2.13 -8.28 -10.96
C MET A 50 -3.46 -9.02 -11.11
N VAL A 51 -4.00 -9.14 -12.33
CA VAL A 51 -5.18 -9.97 -12.60
C VAL A 51 -4.89 -11.43 -12.25
N TRP A 52 -3.75 -11.96 -12.69
CA TRP A 52 -3.37 -13.35 -12.41
C TRP A 52 -3.12 -13.61 -10.91
N TYR A 53 -2.59 -12.61 -10.20
CA TYR A 53 -2.46 -12.63 -8.75
C TYR A 53 -3.84 -12.78 -8.08
N LEU A 54 -4.83 -11.97 -8.50
CA LEU A 54 -6.19 -12.03 -7.98
C LEU A 54 -6.86 -13.38 -8.26
N VAL A 55 -6.60 -13.99 -9.42
CA VAL A 55 -7.07 -15.36 -9.71
C VAL A 55 -6.49 -16.37 -8.71
N GLY A 56 -5.19 -16.25 -8.40
CA GLY A 56 -4.53 -17.07 -7.37
C GLY A 56 -5.14 -16.87 -5.98
N VAL A 57 -5.34 -15.61 -5.58
CA VAL A 57 -5.98 -15.25 -4.32
C VAL A 57 -7.43 -15.74 -4.25
N TYR A 58 -8.19 -15.64 -5.35
CA TYR A 58 -9.57 -16.13 -5.42
C TYR A 58 -9.64 -17.64 -5.18
N LYS A 59 -8.82 -18.42 -5.88
CA LYS A 59 -8.74 -19.88 -5.69
C LYS A 59 -8.37 -20.22 -4.25
N PHE A 60 -7.36 -19.54 -3.70
CA PHE A 60 -6.96 -19.71 -2.30
C PHE A 60 -8.10 -19.38 -1.33
N SER A 61 -8.79 -18.26 -1.55
CA SER A 61 -9.90 -17.79 -0.70
C SER A 61 -11.08 -18.77 -0.72
N LYS A 62 -11.38 -19.35 -1.89
CA LYS A 62 -12.41 -20.37 -2.08
C LYS A 62 -12.05 -21.68 -1.36
N LEU A 63 -10.82 -22.15 -1.50
CA LEU A 63 -10.32 -23.37 -0.85
C LEU A 63 -10.28 -23.23 0.68
N SER A 64 -9.82 -22.09 1.19
CA SER A 64 -9.68 -21.84 2.62
C SER A 64 -10.97 -21.35 3.29
N ASN A 65 -12.02 -21.08 2.50
CA ASN A 65 -13.23 -20.38 2.93
C ASN A 65 -12.91 -19.11 3.74
N SER A 66 -11.95 -18.32 3.21
CA SER A 66 -11.46 -17.10 3.85
C SER A 66 -11.95 -15.86 3.13
N SER A 67 -11.79 -14.70 3.78
CA SER A 67 -12.18 -13.40 3.22
C SER A 67 -11.04 -12.65 2.52
N VAL A 68 -9.91 -13.33 2.28
CA VAL A 68 -8.69 -12.72 1.71
C VAL A 68 -8.95 -12.09 0.35
N PHE A 69 -9.68 -12.77 -0.54
CA PHE A 69 -10.01 -12.24 -1.86
C PHE A 69 -10.86 -10.97 -1.77
N GLN A 70 -11.90 -10.99 -0.94
CA GLN A 70 -12.76 -9.83 -0.72
C GLN A 70 -11.96 -8.62 -0.24
N SER A 71 -11.01 -8.81 0.69
CA SER A 71 -10.16 -7.73 1.18
C SER A 71 -9.25 -7.14 0.09
N HIS A 72 -8.67 -7.97 -0.79
CA HIS A 72 -7.88 -7.47 -1.92
C HIS A 72 -8.72 -6.69 -2.93
N ILE A 73 -9.91 -7.20 -3.28
CA ILE A 73 -10.82 -6.49 -4.17
C ILE A 73 -11.22 -5.14 -3.55
N PHE A 74 -11.51 -5.12 -2.25
CA PHE A 74 -11.86 -3.87 -1.58
C PHE A 74 -10.69 -2.86 -1.57
N MET A 75 -9.44 -3.31 -1.36
CA MET A 75 -8.26 -2.43 -1.52
C MET A 75 -8.16 -1.83 -2.92
N ILE A 76 -8.41 -2.64 -3.96
CA ILE A 76 -8.35 -2.17 -5.35
C ILE A 76 -9.46 -1.15 -5.62
N LEU A 77 -10.70 -1.45 -5.22
CA LEU A 77 -11.83 -0.55 -5.39
C LEU A 77 -11.63 0.76 -4.63
N LEU A 78 -11.07 0.71 -3.41
CA LEU A 78 -10.73 1.89 -2.64
C LEU A 78 -9.68 2.74 -3.36
N THR A 79 -8.59 2.12 -3.82
CA THR A 79 -7.52 2.80 -4.57
C THR A 79 -8.04 3.46 -5.84
N LEU A 80 -8.88 2.75 -6.60
CA LEU A 80 -9.49 3.29 -7.83
C LEU A 80 -10.48 4.41 -7.52
N GLY A 81 -11.35 4.23 -6.52
CA GLY A 81 -12.36 5.21 -6.13
C GLY A 81 -11.73 6.51 -5.63
N LEU A 82 -10.75 6.43 -4.73
CA LEU A 82 -10.01 7.58 -4.22
C LEU A 82 -9.10 8.20 -5.28
N GLY A 83 -8.51 7.39 -6.17
CA GLY A 83 -7.74 7.87 -7.32
C GLY A 83 -8.58 8.67 -8.32
N LEU A 84 -9.80 8.20 -8.62
CA LEU A 84 -10.76 8.94 -9.44
C LEU A 84 -11.20 10.23 -8.76
N MET A 85 -11.47 10.19 -7.44
CA MET A 85 -11.79 11.38 -6.67
C MET A 85 -10.67 12.41 -6.72
N LEU A 86 -9.41 11.97 -6.55
CA LEU A 86 -8.23 12.83 -6.67
C LEU A 86 -8.12 13.46 -8.07
N ALA A 87 -8.31 12.67 -9.14
CA ALA A 87 -8.28 13.18 -10.51
C ALA A 87 -9.35 14.26 -10.77
N VAL A 88 -10.58 14.05 -10.28
CA VAL A 88 -11.65 15.05 -10.36
C VAL A 88 -11.28 16.33 -9.60
N MET A 89 -10.71 16.21 -8.40
CA MET A 89 -10.29 17.38 -7.62
C MET A 89 -9.14 18.15 -8.31
N ILE A 90 -8.22 17.46 -8.98
CA ILE A 90 -7.17 18.09 -9.81
C ILE A 90 -7.80 18.89 -10.96
N ILE A 91 -8.76 18.31 -11.68
CA ILE A 91 -9.43 18.98 -12.80
C ILE A 91 -10.18 20.23 -12.32
N ILE A 92 -10.93 20.13 -11.21
CA ILE A 92 -11.65 21.25 -10.62
C ILE A 92 -10.68 22.36 -10.16
N ALA A 93 -9.55 21.98 -9.54
CA ALA A 93 -8.53 22.93 -9.12
C ALA A 93 -7.89 23.65 -10.31
N ALA A 94 -7.64 22.95 -11.42
CA ALA A 94 -7.07 23.51 -12.64
C ALA A 94 -8.01 24.48 -13.39
N GLN A 95 -9.33 24.35 -13.21
CA GLN A 95 -10.32 25.20 -13.86
C GLN A 95 -10.62 26.52 -13.14
N ARG A 96 -10.21 26.69 -11.87
CA ARG A 96 -10.44 27.94 -11.14
C ARG A 96 -9.34 28.96 -11.47
N GLU A 97 -9.71 30.07 -12.11
CA GLU A 97 -8.81 31.17 -12.53
C GLU A 97 -7.94 31.75 -11.41
N THR A 98 -8.38 31.62 -10.16
CA THR A 98 -7.52 31.75 -8.97
C THR A 98 -7.26 30.35 -8.43
N GLY A 99 -6.14 29.75 -8.82
CA GLY A 99 -5.68 28.45 -8.33
C GLY A 99 -5.54 28.47 -6.81
N ASN A 100 -6.62 28.15 -6.10
CA ASN A 100 -6.63 28.11 -4.65
C ASN A 100 -5.90 26.84 -4.21
N PHE A 101 -4.57 26.91 -4.25
CA PHE A 101 -3.63 25.85 -3.87
C PHE A 101 -3.95 25.26 -2.48
N GLY A 102 -4.53 26.08 -1.58
CA GLY A 102 -5.01 25.62 -0.28
C GLY A 102 -6.20 24.65 -0.37
N PHE A 103 -7.15 24.88 -1.27
CA PHE A 103 -8.26 23.94 -1.52
C PHE A 103 -7.74 22.63 -2.12
N PHE A 104 -6.76 22.70 -3.03
CA PHE A 104 -6.11 21.53 -3.60
C PHE A 104 -5.40 20.70 -2.52
N ILE A 105 -4.52 21.31 -1.72
CA ILE A 105 -3.82 20.62 -0.63
C ILE A 105 -4.80 20.06 0.39
N GLY A 106 -5.84 20.81 0.76
CA GLY A 106 -6.84 20.36 1.73
C GLY A 106 -7.62 19.13 1.25
N ALA A 107 -8.02 19.13 -0.03
CA ALA A 107 -8.69 17.99 -0.65
C ALA A 107 -7.79 16.75 -0.73
N VAL A 108 -6.57 16.92 -1.25
CA VAL A 108 -5.57 15.85 -1.35
C VAL A 108 -5.27 15.27 0.04
N GLY A 109 -5.06 16.13 1.03
CA GLY A 109 -4.82 15.73 2.41
C GLY A 109 -5.98 14.91 2.98
N LEU A 110 -7.23 15.32 2.76
CA LEU A 110 -8.40 14.59 3.23
C LEU A 110 -8.56 13.22 2.56
N VAL A 111 -8.25 13.11 1.26
CA VAL A 111 -8.24 11.82 0.54
C VAL A 111 -7.27 10.86 1.22
N TYR A 112 -6.01 11.29 1.43
CA TYR A 112 -4.98 10.45 2.01
C TYR A 112 -5.22 10.15 3.51
N LEU A 113 -5.83 11.09 4.24
CA LEU A 113 -6.23 10.87 5.64
C LEU A 113 -7.21 9.70 5.79
N ILE A 114 -8.06 9.47 4.79
CA ILE A 114 -9.02 8.36 4.76
C ILE A 114 -8.38 7.10 4.16
N ASP A 115 -7.61 7.25 3.08
CA ASP A 115 -6.98 6.13 2.36
C ASP A 115 -6.04 5.34 3.27
N ILE A 116 -5.14 6.03 3.97
CA ILE A 116 -4.07 5.42 4.74
C ILE A 116 -4.61 4.47 5.83
N PRO A 117 -5.51 4.88 6.75
CA PRO A 117 -6.03 3.98 7.78
C PRO A 117 -6.80 2.79 7.20
N LEU A 118 -7.55 3.00 6.12
CA LEU A 118 -8.31 1.92 5.47
C LEU A 118 -7.38 0.90 4.81
N MET A 119 -6.34 1.37 4.12
CA MET A 119 -5.33 0.50 3.50
C MET A 119 -4.55 -0.30 4.56
N LEU A 120 -4.18 0.35 5.67
CA LEU A 120 -3.56 -0.35 6.82
C LEU A 120 -4.49 -1.41 7.42
N TRP A 121 -5.76 -1.07 7.63
CA TRP A 121 -6.74 -2.01 8.18
C TRP A 121 -7.00 -3.21 7.25
N LEU A 122 -7.10 -2.97 5.94
CA LEU A 122 -7.29 -4.04 4.95
C LEU A 122 -6.05 -4.93 4.84
N PHE A 123 -4.86 -4.35 4.81
CA PHE A 123 -3.62 -5.12 4.73
C PHE A 123 -3.37 -5.93 6.01
N TRP A 124 -3.71 -5.37 7.17
CA TRP A 124 -3.74 -6.11 8.44
C TRP A 124 -4.66 -7.33 8.34
N ARG A 125 -5.90 -7.14 7.88
CA ARG A 125 -6.89 -8.23 7.73
C ARG A 125 -6.40 -9.31 6.76
N ILE A 126 -5.78 -8.93 5.64
CA ILE A 126 -5.19 -9.88 4.69
C ILE A 126 -4.09 -10.71 5.38
N CYS A 127 -3.16 -10.04 6.05
CA CYS A 127 -2.00 -10.70 6.67
C CYS A 127 -2.40 -11.60 7.84
N THR A 128 -3.37 -11.18 8.66
CA THR A 128 -3.86 -11.99 9.78
C THR A 128 -4.64 -13.19 9.30
N GLU A 129 -5.47 -13.04 8.25
CA GLU A 129 -6.21 -14.15 7.67
C GLU A 129 -5.25 -15.14 7.00
N PHE A 130 -4.27 -14.70 6.22
CA PHE A 130 -3.23 -15.59 5.68
C PHE A 130 -2.45 -16.30 6.78
N SER A 131 -2.03 -15.58 7.82
CA SER A 131 -1.32 -16.18 8.97
C SER A 131 -2.18 -17.20 9.71
N ALA A 132 -3.48 -16.96 9.87
CA ALA A 132 -4.40 -17.89 10.53
C ALA A 132 -4.62 -19.16 9.69
N ARG A 133 -4.69 -19.02 8.36
CA ARG A 133 -4.92 -20.16 7.45
C ARG A 133 -3.67 -21.00 7.22
N THR A 134 -2.49 -20.39 7.23
CA THR A 134 -1.23 -21.08 6.89
C THR A 134 -0.30 -21.31 8.07
N ASN A 135 -0.61 -20.73 9.24
CA ASN A 135 0.27 -20.71 10.43
C ASN A 135 1.66 -20.08 10.18
N LEU A 136 1.78 -19.24 9.14
CA LEU A 136 3.04 -18.60 8.75
C LEU A 136 3.16 -17.18 9.32
N LYS A 137 4.14 -16.98 10.21
CA LYS A 137 4.42 -15.68 10.84
C LYS A 137 4.94 -14.62 9.86
N GLN A 138 5.38 -15.02 8.67
CA GLN A 138 5.91 -14.12 7.64
C GLN A 138 4.89 -13.07 7.23
N PHE A 139 3.60 -13.39 7.18
CA PHE A 139 2.55 -12.43 6.85
C PHE A 139 2.39 -11.35 7.93
N ILE A 140 2.49 -11.72 9.21
CA ILE A 140 2.47 -10.75 10.30
C ILE A 140 3.73 -9.86 10.29
N LEU A 141 4.89 -10.42 9.96
CA LEU A 141 6.11 -9.64 9.77
C LEU A 141 5.96 -8.65 8.61
N ALA A 142 5.39 -9.07 7.48
CA ALA A 142 5.10 -8.18 6.36
C ALA A 142 4.26 -6.98 6.80
N PHE A 143 3.16 -7.23 7.50
CA PHE A 143 2.33 -6.15 8.06
C PHE A 143 3.11 -5.22 9.00
N LYS A 144 3.91 -5.76 9.92
CA LYS A 144 4.69 -4.94 10.86
C LYS A 144 5.69 -4.03 10.15
N PHE A 145 6.38 -4.53 9.12
CA PHE A 145 7.29 -3.73 8.32
C PHE A 145 6.56 -2.66 7.49
N TYR A 146 5.35 -2.95 7.01
CA TYR A 146 4.50 -1.97 6.32
C TYR A 146 4.02 -0.84 7.24
N VAL A 147 3.57 -1.17 8.45
CA VAL A 147 3.24 -0.16 9.47
C VAL A 147 4.48 0.64 9.88
N GLY A 148 5.61 -0.04 10.05
CA GLY A 148 6.88 0.59 10.39
C GLY A 148 7.34 1.57 9.32
N SER A 149 7.22 1.23 8.03
CA SER A 149 7.56 2.16 6.95
C SER A 149 6.66 3.39 6.97
N PHE A 150 5.36 3.22 7.21
CA PHE A 150 4.44 4.35 7.34
C PHE A 150 4.79 5.25 8.53
N ALA A 151 5.10 4.67 9.69
CA ALA A 151 5.53 5.44 10.86
C ALA A 151 6.81 6.25 10.58
N LEU A 152 7.79 5.65 9.88
CA LEU A 152 9.01 6.34 9.45
C LEU A 152 8.71 7.50 8.50
N VAL A 153 7.77 7.33 7.56
CA VAL A 153 7.33 8.43 6.67
C VAL A 153 6.73 9.59 7.47
N VAL A 154 5.86 9.31 8.44
CA VAL A 154 5.29 10.35 9.31
C VAL A 154 6.38 11.08 10.10
N ILE A 155 7.35 10.34 10.66
CA ILE A 155 8.50 10.93 11.36
C ILE A 155 9.33 11.79 10.39
N ALA A 156 9.60 11.32 9.17
CA ALA A 156 10.34 12.08 8.18
C ALA A 156 9.64 13.40 7.84
N PHE A 157 8.31 13.39 7.68
CA PHE A 157 7.54 14.62 7.49
C PHE A 157 7.63 15.55 8.69
N ALA A 158 7.51 15.04 9.91
CA ALA A 158 7.67 15.86 11.12
C ALA A 158 9.05 16.53 11.18
N VAL A 159 10.12 15.80 10.82
CA VAL A 159 11.48 16.35 10.76
C VAL A 159 11.61 17.41 9.65
N VAL A 160 10.98 17.21 8.48
CA VAL A 160 10.93 18.25 7.43
C VAL A 160 10.23 19.51 7.94
N PHE A 161 9.10 19.37 8.64
CA PHE A 161 8.42 20.53 9.23
C PHE A 161 9.27 21.26 10.26
N MET A 162 10.07 20.54 11.06
CA MET A 162 11.02 21.15 11.99
C MET A 162 12.24 21.77 11.28
N ALA A 163 12.57 21.32 10.07
CA ALA A 163 13.66 21.86 9.27
C ALA A 163 13.31 23.19 8.59
N ILE A 164 12.01 23.49 8.47
CA ILE A 164 11.50 24.71 7.86
C ILE A 164 11.34 25.78 8.94
N ASP A 165 12.01 26.92 8.77
CA ASP A 165 11.74 28.07 9.61
C ASP A 165 10.37 28.68 9.25
N LEU A 166 9.38 28.42 10.11
CA LEU A 166 8.01 28.91 9.96
C LEU A 166 7.85 30.38 10.38
N SER A 167 8.90 31.05 10.88
CA SER A 167 8.86 32.47 11.27
C SER A 167 8.33 33.34 10.12
N VAL A 168 8.82 33.10 8.91
CA VAL A 168 8.40 33.78 7.66
C VAL A 168 6.90 33.61 7.40
N PHE A 169 6.33 32.44 7.68
CA PHE A 169 4.89 32.21 7.55
C PHE A 169 4.09 32.90 8.64
N THR A 170 4.56 32.86 9.89
CA THR A 170 3.89 33.51 11.02
C THR A 170 3.90 35.04 10.90
N GLU A 171 5.00 35.63 10.42
CA GLU A 171 5.10 37.07 10.18
C GLU A 171 4.24 37.52 9.00
N ALA A 172 4.20 36.74 7.92
CA ALA A 172 3.34 37.02 6.78
C ALA A 172 1.85 36.95 7.16
N LEU A 173 1.47 35.96 7.97
CA LEU A 173 0.12 35.82 8.50
C LEU A 173 -0.25 36.98 9.44
N ALA A 174 0.66 37.39 10.33
CA ALA A 174 0.46 38.53 11.22
C ALA A 174 0.35 39.87 10.46
N GLN A 175 1.02 39.99 9.31
CA GLN A 175 1.00 41.19 8.48
C GLN A 175 -0.06 41.17 7.36
N ASN A 176 -0.88 40.11 7.25
CA ASN A 176 -1.80 39.90 6.11
C ASN A 176 -1.12 40.02 4.74
N LYS A 177 0.14 39.59 4.63
CA LYS A 177 0.92 39.58 3.39
C LYS A 177 1.13 38.16 2.90
N SER A 178 1.39 38.00 1.59
CA SER A 178 1.83 36.71 1.05
C SER A 178 3.23 36.37 1.60
N PRO A 179 3.45 35.15 2.13
CA PRO A 179 4.76 34.73 2.60
C PRO A 179 5.77 34.74 1.45
N ASN A 180 6.94 35.32 1.68
CA ASN A 180 8.02 35.29 0.71
C ASN A 180 8.70 33.91 0.75
N ILE A 181 8.32 33.04 -0.19
CA ILE A 181 8.81 31.65 -0.26
C ILE A 181 10.33 31.60 -0.54
N GLU A 182 10.90 32.62 -1.18
CA GLU A 182 12.34 32.70 -1.44
C GLU A 182 13.17 32.95 -0.16
N ALA A 183 12.54 33.45 0.91
CA ALA A 183 13.17 33.67 2.21
C ALA A 183 13.13 32.43 3.12
N LEU A 184 12.56 31.32 2.65
CA LEU A 184 12.44 30.09 3.44
C LEU A 184 13.82 29.46 3.67
N MET A 185 14.37 29.66 4.87
CA MET A 185 15.58 28.97 5.28
C MET A 185 15.24 27.54 5.70
N ILE A 186 15.91 26.57 5.06
CA ILE A 186 15.80 25.16 5.39
C ILE A 186 17.08 24.75 6.11
N ALA A 187 16.97 24.21 7.32
CA ALA A 187 18.11 23.66 8.06
C ALA A 187 18.67 22.43 7.31
N PRO A 188 19.87 22.50 6.68
CA PRO A 188 20.35 21.45 5.77
C PRO A 188 20.63 20.12 6.49
N SER A 189 21.00 20.18 7.77
CA SER A 189 21.22 19.00 8.62
C SER A 189 19.94 18.22 8.87
N LEU A 190 18.84 18.89 9.22
CA LEU A 190 17.54 18.25 9.44
C LEU A 190 16.94 17.72 8.14
N PHE A 191 17.15 18.42 7.02
CA PHE A 191 16.78 17.91 5.70
C PHE A 191 17.55 16.64 5.32
N SER A 192 18.85 16.56 5.64
CA SER A 192 19.64 15.34 5.41
C SER A 192 19.16 14.18 6.28
N VAL A 193 18.77 14.45 7.53
CA VAL A 193 18.18 13.45 8.43
C VAL A 193 16.84 12.94 7.90
N SER A 194 15.97 13.82 7.38
CA SER A 194 14.68 13.37 6.84
C SER A 194 14.86 12.49 5.60
N LEU A 195 15.82 12.80 4.71
CA LEU A 195 16.18 11.94 3.58
C LEU A 195 16.65 10.55 4.03
N LEU A 196 17.46 10.46 5.09
CA LEU A 196 17.88 9.18 5.66
C LEU A 196 16.69 8.38 6.19
N ILE A 197 15.74 9.03 6.88
CA ILE A 197 14.53 8.38 7.39
C ILE A 197 13.65 7.89 6.23
N PHE A 198 13.51 8.67 5.15
CA PHE A 198 12.82 8.23 3.94
C PHE A 198 13.46 6.99 3.31
N ALA A 199 14.81 6.95 3.26
CA ALA A 199 15.52 5.77 2.76
C ALA A 199 15.25 4.54 3.64
N LEU A 200 15.21 4.69 4.97
CA LEU A 200 14.85 3.61 5.89
C LEU A 200 13.38 3.16 5.71
N ALA A 201 12.46 4.09 5.50
CA ALA A 201 11.06 3.78 5.21
C ALA A 201 10.92 2.98 3.90
N PHE A 202 11.70 3.33 2.88
CA PHE A 202 11.74 2.59 1.62
C PHE A 202 12.25 1.16 1.82
N VAL A 203 13.35 0.98 2.58
CA VAL A 203 13.88 -0.35 2.93
C VAL A 203 12.84 -1.17 3.70
N ALA A 204 12.16 -0.59 4.69
CA ALA A 204 11.09 -1.27 5.43
C ALA A 204 9.93 -1.69 4.53
N THR A 205 9.57 -0.88 3.53
CA THR A 205 8.54 -1.22 2.53
C THR A 205 8.97 -2.40 1.66
N ILE A 206 10.22 -2.44 1.21
CA ILE A 206 10.78 -3.59 0.48
C ILE A 206 10.75 -4.85 1.35
N LEU A 207 11.18 -4.76 2.62
CA LEU A 207 11.15 -5.89 3.54
C LEU A 207 9.74 -6.42 3.77
N SER A 208 8.73 -5.54 3.89
CA SER A 208 7.33 -5.94 3.94
C SER A 208 6.95 -6.83 2.75
N PHE A 209 7.27 -6.38 1.53
CA PHE A 209 7.01 -7.14 0.30
C PHE A 209 7.75 -8.49 0.27
N VAL A 210 9.03 -8.51 0.65
CA VAL A 210 9.84 -9.73 0.72
C VAL A 210 9.25 -10.73 1.71
N PHE A 211 8.85 -10.30 2.91
CA PHE A 211 8.20 -11.19 3.87
C PHE A 211 6.86 -11.70 3.37
N TYR A 212 6.08 -10.88 2.68
CA TYR A 212 4.83 -11.32 2.08
C TYR A 212 5.07 -12.42 1.02
N LEU A 213 6.03 -12.19 0.13
CA LEU A 213 6.44 -13.15 -0.90
C LEU A 213 6.96 -14.46 -0.30
N LEU A 214 7.81 -14.37 0.74
CA LEU A 214 8.32 -15.53 1.48
C LEU A 214 7.20 -16.30 2.18
N GLY A 215 6.19 -15.60 2.71
CA GLY A 215 4.99 -16.21 3.27
C GLY A 215 4.29 -17.08 2.24
N ILE A 216 4.04 -16.56 1.03
CA ILE A 216 3.42 -17.33 -0.06
C ILE A 216 4.31 -18.49 -0.50
N ALA A 217 5.61 -18.28 -0.65
CA ALA A 217 6.56 -19.32 -1.05
C ALA A 217 6.58 -20.51 -0.07
N LYS A 218 6.41 -20.23 1.23
CA LYS A 218 6.45 -21.23 2.30
C LYS A 218 5.13 -21.94 2.59
N ILE A 219 4.04 -21.60 1.88
CA ILE A 219 2.77 -22.32 2.05
C ILE A 219 2.97 -23.80 1.70
N THR A 220 2.80 -24.68 2.68
CA THR A 220 2.80 -26.14 2.55
C THR A 220 1.45 -26.74 2.93
N GLU A 221 0.66 -26.03 3.73
CA GLU A 221 -0.66 -26.45 4.17
C GLU A 221 -1.57 -25.25 4.42
N VAL A 222 -2.87 -25.48 4.35
CA VAL A 222 -3.91 -24.46 4.55
C VAL A 222 -5.05 -25.06 5.38
N SER A 223 -5.41 -24.39 6.45
CA SER A 223 -6.61 -24.71 7.23
C SER A 223 -7.85 -24.07 6.61
N VAL A 224 -8.91 -24.87 6.46
CA VAL A 224 -10.20 -24.46 5.92
C VAL A 224 -11.07 -23.96 7.06
N ARG A 225 -11.70 -22.79 6.87
CA ARG A 225 -12.73 -22.31 7.79
C ARG A 225 -13.96 -23.19 7.68
N GLU A 226 -14.36 -23.80 8.78
CA GLU A 226 -15.67 -24.44 8.84
C GLU A 226 -16.74 -23.38 8.61
N PRO A 227 -17.68 -23.60 7.69
CA PRO A 227 -18.87 -22.77 7.64
C PRO A 227 -19.55 -22.90 9.00
N SER A 228 -19.79 -21.78 9.68
CA SER A 228 -20.65 -21.80 10.86
C SER A 228 -21.97 -22.42 10.42
N LEU A 229 -22.31 -23.59 10.98
CA LEU A 229 -23.68 -24.10 10.94
C LEU A 229 -24.53 -22.97 11.52
N SER A 230 -25.19 -22.20 10.66
CA SER A 230 -26.31 -21.38 11.08
C SER A 230 -27.28 -22.36 11.71
N PRO A 231 -27.73 -22.15 12.97
CA PRO A 231 -28.92 -22.86 13.41
C PRO A 231 -30.00 -22.48 12.40
N ALA A 232 -30.52 -23.48 11.69
CA ALA A 232 -31.74 -23.32 10.94
C ALA A 232 -32.81 -22.84 11.92
N ASN A 233 -33.36 -21.65 11.66
CA ASN A 233 -34.66 -21.18 12.14
C ASN A 233 -35.17 -20.16 11.11
#